data_AF-A0A1V3IZP4-F1
#
_entry.id   AF-A0A1V3IZP4-F1
#
_cell.length_a   1.000
_cell.length_b   1.000
_cell.length_c   1.000
_cell.angle_alpha   90.00
_cell.angle_beta   90.00
_cell.angle_gamma   90.00
#
_symmetry.space_group_name_H-M   'P 1'
#
loop_
_entity.id
_entity.type
_entity.pdbx_description
1 polymer ?
#
loop_
_entity_poly.entity_id
_entity_poly.type
_entity_poly.pdbx_seq_one_letter_code
_entity_poly.pdbx_strand_id
1 'polypeptide(L)'
;MSKETNNLEESQEQELIETVAKDPKLLEKLVQTPEVAGVLSIMVQQQISHSGPLPMASEVAKYNEVIPDGANRIMMMAEKEQDANHADRRKQLEQRDQELAQNDVRLKQGQDEIDVIKRGQWISLAVITLFTALSALLAILGDTTSAALLMGAGLVGIVTALIYGKRNKE
;
A
#
# COMPACT_ATOMS: atom_id res chain seq x y z
N MET A 1 -34.80 10.39 -49.45
CA MET A 1 -33.42 10.15 -49.93
C MET A 1 -32.51 9.39 -48.97
N SER A 2 -32.80 9.24 -47.67
CA SER A 2 -31.90 8.53 -46.73
C SER A 2 -32.14 7.01 -46.57
N LYS A 3 -33.28 6.46 -47.04
CA LYS A 3 -33.60 5.02 -46.90
C LYS A 3 -33.08 4.15 -48.05
N GLU A 4 -32.85 4.76 -49.21
CA GLU A 4 -32.42 4.05 -50.42
C GLU A 4 -30.91 3.79 -50.42
N THR A 5 -30.13 4.74 -49.89
CA THR A 5 -28.67 4.62 -49.72
C THR A 5 -28.31 3.56 -48.67
N ASN A 6 -29.08 3.45 -47.59
CA ASN A 6 -28.83 2.48 -46.51
C ASN A 6 -29.05 1.02 -46.95
N ASN A 7 -30.05 0.79 -47.82
CA ASN A 7 -30.34 -0.54 -48.39
C ASN A 7 -29.29 -0.99 -49.42
N LEU A 8 -28.67 -0.04 -50.13
CA LEU A 8 -27.64 -0.32 -51.12
C LEU A 8 -26.31 -0.70 -50.45
N GLU A 9 -25.93 -0.05 -49.35
CA GLU A 9 -24.73 -0.42 -48.58
C GLU A 9 -24.90 -1.78 -47.89
N GLU A 10 -26.05 -2.04 -47.25
CA GLU A 10 -26.32 -3.36 -46.64
C GLU A 10 -26.33 -4.51 -47.67
N SER A 11 -26.84 -4.28 -48.88
CA SER A 11 -26.82 -5.27 -49.96
C SER A 11 -25.41 -5.56 -50.48
N GLN A 12 -24.56 -4.53 -50.57
CA GLN A 12 -23.17 -4.68 -51.02
C GLN A 12 -22.30 -5.35 -49.96
N GLU A 13 -22.50 -5.03 -48.68
CA GLU A 13 -21.83 -5.70 -47.57
C GLU A 13 -22.17 -7.19 -47.52
N GLN A 14 -23.43 -7.56 -47.71
CA GLN A 14 -23.85 -8.97 -47.74
C GLN A 14 -23.26 -9.73 -48.94
N GLU A 15 -23.21 -9.10 -50.11
CA GLU A 15 -22.60 -9.69 -51.31
C GLU A 15 -21.08 -9.88 -51.15
N LEU A 16 -20.40 -8.92 -50.51
CA LEU A 16 -18.98 -9.01 -50.14
C LEU A 16 -18.73 -10.15 -49.16
N ILE A 17 -19.56 -10.28 -48.12
CA ILE A 17 -19.47 -11.36 -47.12
C ILE A 17 -19.70 -12.72 -47.78
N GLU A 18 -20.70 -12.84 -48.66
CA GLU A 18 -21.01 -14.08 -49.37
C GLU A 18 -19.90 -14.50 -50.36
N THR A 19 -19.29 -13.52 -51.03
CA THR A 19 -18.16 -13.74 -51.95
C THR A 19 -16.91 -14.21 -51.20
N VAL A 20 -16.60 -13.58 -50.07
CA VAL A 20 -15.48 -13.98 -49.21
C VAL A 20 -15.71 -15.36 -48.57
N ALA A 21 -16.96 -15.71 -48.24
CA ALA A 21 -17.30 -17.03 -47.71
C ALA A 21 -17.20 -18.16 -48.75
N LYS A 22 -17.44 -17.87 -50.03
CA LYS A 22 -17.42 -18.85 -51.12
C LYS A 22 -16.03 -19.11 -51.71
N ASP A 23 -15.10 -18.16 -51.62
CA ASP A 23 -13.72 -18.34 -52.08
C ASP A 23 -12.71 -18.38 -50.91
N PRO A 24 -12.29 -19.57 -50.47
CA PRO A 24 -11.34 -19.72 -49.37
C PRO A 24 -9.96 -19.10 -49.67
N LYS A 25 -9.62 -18.86 -50.94
CA LYS A 25 -8.36 -18.20 -51.32
C LYS A 25 -8.42 -16.68 -51.12
N LEU A 26 -9.61 -16.07 -51.16
CA LEU A 26 -9.77 -14.66 -50.80
C LEU A 26 -9.55 -14.45 -49.31
N LEU A 27 -10.11 -15.33 -48.47
CA LEU A 27 -9.85 -15.33 -47.03
C LEU A 27 -8.36 -15.45 -46.72
N GLU A 28 -7.64 -16.35 -47.40
CA GLU A 28 -6.20 -16.52 -47.23
C GLU A 28 -5.41 -15.24 -47.56
N LYS A 29 -5.80 -14.53 -48.63
CA LYS A 29 -5.19 -13.24 -49.00
C LYS A 29 -5.56 -12.11 -48.04
N LEU A 30 -6.78 -12.09 -47.53
CA LEU A 30 -7.23 -11.10 -46.55
C LEU A 30 -6.49 -11.29 -45.23
N VAL A 31 -6.29 -12.52 -44.77
CA VAL A 31 -5.50 -12.82 -43.56
C VAL A 31 -4.03 -12.39 -43.69
N GLN A 32 -3.48 -12.36 -44.91
CA GLN A 32 -2.13 -11.83 -45.17
C GLN A 32 -2.08 -10.29 -45.14
N THR A 33 -3.21 -9.61 -45.10
CA THR A 33 -3.27 -8.15 -44.99
C THR A 33 -3.03 -7.74 -43.53
N PRO A 34 -2.13 -6.78 -43.26
CA PRO A 34 -1.73 -6.43 -41.89
C PRO A 34 -2.89 -5.98 -40.99
N GLU A 35 -3.93 -5.35 -41.56
CA GLU A 35 -5.12 -4.90 -40.84
C GLU A 35 -5.98 -6.07 -40.33
N VAL A 36 -6.25 -7.06 -41.19
CA VAL A 36 -7.04 -8.24 -40.84
C VAL A 36 -6.22 -9.20 -39.96
N ALA A 37 -4.92 -9.33 -40.22
CA ALA A 37 -4.00 -10.11 -39.38
C ALA A 37 -3.97 -9.59 -37.94
N GLY A 38 -3.96 -8.26 -37.76
CA GLY A 38 -4.01 -7.63 -36.44
C GLY A 38 -5.30 -7.95 -35.69
N VAL A 39 -6.46 -7.81 -36.35
CA VAL A 39 -7.78 -8.12 -35.76
C VAL A 39 -7.92 -9.61 -35.42
N LEU A 40 -7.46 -10.49 -36.32
CA LEU A 40 -7.50 -11.94 -36.11
C LEU A 40 -6.60 -12.37 -34.94
N SER A 41 -5.40 -11.78 -34.84
CA SER A 41 -4.47 -12.01 -33.74
C SER A 41 -5.09 -11.61 -32.39
N ILE A 42 -5.76 -10.46 -32.32
CA ILE A 42 -6.49 -10.01 -31.12
C ILE A 42 -7.60 -10.99 -30.74
N MET A 43 -8.40 -11.46 -31.71
CA MET A 43 -9.48 -12.42 -31.46
C MET A 43 -8.97 -13.79 -30.95
N VAL A 44 -7.91 -14.32 -31.56
CA VAL A 44 -7.31 -15.62 -31.17
C VAL A 44 -6.66 -15.52 -29.78
N GLN A 45 -5.99 -14.42 -29.48
CA GLN A 45 -5.35 -14.20 -28.19
C GLN A 45 -6.36 -14.12 -27.03
N GLN A 46 -7.58 -13.66 -27.31
CA GLN A 46 -8.66 -13.55 -26.33
C GLN A 46 -9.25 -14.91 -25.91
N GLN A 47 -9.12 -15.96 -26.74
CA GLN A 47 -9.69 -17.28 -26.46
C GLN A 47 -8.77 -18.22 -25.64
N ILE A 48 -7.46 -17.98 -25.57
CA ILE A 48 -6.50 -18.83 -24.85
C ILE A 48 -5.96 -18.12 -23.58
N SER A 49 -6.84 -17.42 -22.87
CA SER A 49 -6.48 -16.78 -21.61
C SER A 49 -6.90 -17.66 -20.45
N HIS A 50 -5.98 -18.49 -19.94
CA HIS A 50 -6.14 -19.16 -18.66
C HIS A 50 -5.42 -18.35 -17.57
N SER A 51 -6.13 -18.05 -16.47
CA SER A 51 -5.56 -17.35 -15.33
C SER A 51 -5.72 -18.23 -14.10
N GLY A 52 -4.60 -18.73 -13.60
CA GLY A 52 -4.54 -19.61 -12.45
C GLY A 52 -3.26 -20.45 -12.46
N PRO A 53 -2.90 -21.05 -11.31
CA PRO A 53 -1.67 -21.85 -11.17
C PRO A 53 -1.74 -23.20 -11.90
N LEU A 54 -2.92 -23.58 -12.39
CA LEU A 54 -3.15 -24.82 -13.12
C LEU A 54 -3.32 -24.54 -14.62
N PRO A 55 -2.91 -25.47 -15.50
CA PRO A 55 -3.25 -25.40 -16.92
C PRO A 55 -4.74 -25.75 -17.15
N MET A 56 -5.24 -25.54 -18.36
CA MET A 56 -6.64 -25.85 -18.68
C MET A 56 -6.91 -27.36 -18.53
N ALA A 57 -8.13 -27.73 -18.14
CA ALA A 57 -8.48 -29.15 -17.91
C ALA A 57 -8.18 -30.06 -19.11
N SER A 58 -8.36 -29.56 -20.33
CA SER A 58 -8.02 -30.27 -21.58
C SER A 58 -6.53 -30.49 -21.79
N GLU A 59 -5.68 -29.64 -21.20
CA GLU A 59 -4.22 -29.75 -21.23
C GLU A 59 -3.70 -30.62 -20.09
N VAL A 60 -4.32 -30.55 -18.91
CA VAL A 60 -4.05 -31.44 -17.76
C VAL A 60 -4.12 -32.91 -18.18
N ALA A 61 -5.14 -33.28 -18.97
CA ALA A 61 -5.31 -34.65 -19.46
C ALA A 61 -4.13 -35.14 -20.34
N LYS A 62 -3.54 -34.25 -21.16
CA LYS A 62 -2.42 -34.58 -22.04
C LYS A 62 -1.14 -34.91 -21.28
N TYR A 63 -0.97 -34.42 -20.05
CA TYR A 63 0.18 -34.78 -19.24
C TYR A 63 0.23 -36.26 -18.89
N ASN A 64 -0.92 -36.96 -18.80
CA ASN A 64 -0.94 -38.41 -18.60
C ASN A 64 -0.44 -39.20 -19.83
N GLU A 65 -0.50 -38.62 -21.02
CA GLU A 65 -0.04 -39.25 -22.26
C GLU A 65 1.49 -39.28 -22.34
N VAL A 66 2.16 -38.29 -21.73
CA VAL A 66 3.63 -38.13 -21.78
C VAL A 66 4.29 -38.61 -20.48
N ILE A 67 3.62 -38.45 -19.34
CA ILE A 67 4.15 -38.77 -18.02
C ILE A 67 3.13 -39.66 -17.30
N PRO A 68 3.52 -40.84 -16.80
CA PRO A 68 2.64 -41.66 -15.98
C PRO A 68 2.08 -40.86 -14.79
N ASP A 69 0.76 -40.82 -14.66
CA ASP A 69 0.01 -40.07 -13.63
C ASP A 69 0.35 -38.57 -13.56
N GLY A 70 0.76 -37.97 -14.69
CA GLY A 70 1.17 -36.57 -14.78
C GLY A 70 0.11 -35.57 -14.33
N ALA A 71 -1.16 -35.81 -14.67
CA ALA A 71 -2.28 -34.96 -14.31
C ALA A 71 -2.43 -34.82 -12.79
N ASN A 72 -2.47 -35.95 -12.07
CA ASN A 72 -2.61 -35.98 -10.62
C ASN A 72 -1.40 -35.32 -9.93
N ARG A 73 -0.19 -35.58 -10.41
CA ARG A 73 1.04 -34.96 -9.88
C ARG A 73 1.03 -33.43 -9.99
N ILE A 74 0.49 -32.89 -11.07
CA ILE A 74 0.34 -31.44 -11.27
C ILE A 74 -0.71 -30.87 -10.29
N MET A 75 -1.86 -31.55 -10.15
CA MET A 75 -2.89 -31.14 -9.18
C MET A 75 -2.34 -31.13 -7.76
N MET A 76 -1.66 -32.19 -7.33
CA MET A 76 -1.02 -32.27 -6.01
C MET A 76 0.03 -31.17 -5.81
N MET A 77 0.79 -30.81 -6.85
CA MET A 77 1.77 -29.73 -6.76
C MET A 77 1.08 -28.38 -6.58
N ALA A 78 0.00 -28.13 -7.32
CA ALA A 78 -0.77 -26.89 -7.21
C ALA A 78 -1.49 -26.77 -5.85
N GLU A 79 -2.08 -27.86 -5.35
CA GLU A 79 -2.69 -27.91 -4.02
C GLU A 79 -1.65 -27.61 -2.93
N LYS A 80 -0.48 -28.25 -2.99
CA LYS A 80 0.61 -28.01 -2.04
C LYS A 80 1.10 -26.57 -2.07
N GLU A 81 1.25 -26.00 -3.26
CA GLU A 81 1.64 -24.60 -3.44
C GLU A 81 0.57 -23.65 -2.89
N GLN A 82 -0.71 -23.96 -3.12
CA GLN A 82 -1.82 -23.19 -2.58
C GLN A 82 -1.85 -23.23 -1.05
N ASP A 83 -1.65 -24.40 -0.44
CA ASP A 83 -1.59 -24.55 1.01
C ASP A 83 -0.41 -23.78 1.63
N ALA A 84 0.77 -23.83 0.99
CA ALA A 84 1.93 -23.06 1.43
C ALA A 84 1.66 -21.55 1.37
N ASN A 85 1.08 -21.08 0.24
CA ASN A 85 0.71 -19.68 0.07
C ASN A 85 -0.35 -19.21 1.09
N HIS A 86 -1.32 -20.06 1.43
CA HIS A 86 -2.30 -19.75 2.47
C HIS A 86 -1.65 -19.70 3.85
N ALA A 87 -0.77 -20.64 4.17
CA ALA A 87 -0.06 -20.66 5.45
C ALA A 87 0.80 -19.40 5.63
N ASP A 88 1.51 -18.97 4.59
CA ASP A 88 2.33 -17.77 4.63
C ASP A 88 1.48 -16.50 4.70
N ARG A 89 0.38 -16.43 3.94
CA ARG A 89 -0.59 -15.33 4.06
C ARG A 89 -1.15 -15.24 5.47
N ARG A 90 -1.50 -16.37 6.11
CA ARG A 90 -1.99 -16.38 7.49
C ARG A 90 -0.95 -15.83 8.46
N LYS A 91 0.32 -16.26 8.35
CA LYS A 91 1.41 -15.72 9.18
C LYS A 91 1.60 -14.22 8.97
N GLN A 92 1.53 -13.73 7.73
CA GLN A 92 1.65 -12.30 7.42
C GLN A 92 0.51 -11.50 8.04
N LEU A 93 -0.72 -12.01 7.99
CA LEU A 93 -1.88 -11.37 8.63
C LEU A 93 -1.71 -11.33 10.15
N GLU A 94 -1.29 -12.44 10.76
CA GLU A 94 -1.02 -12.52 12.21
C GLU A 94 0.09 -11.53 12.63
N GLN A 95 1.17 -11.42 11.85
CA GLN A 95 2.25 -10.45 12.07
C GLN A 95 1.76 -9.01 11.95
N ARG A 96 0.96 -8.72 10.93
CA ARG A 96 0.41 -7.37 10.70
C ARG A 96 -0.53 -6.97 11.83
N ASP A 97 -1.36 -7.88 12.32
CA ASP A 97 -2.27 -7.60 13.44
C ASP A 97 -1.50 -7.36 14.75
N GLN A 98 -0.39 -8.09 14.97
CA GLN A 98 0.54 -7.80 16.07
C GLN A 98 1.21 -6.43 15.93
N GLU A 99 1.66 -6.06 14.72
CA GLU A 99 2.27 -4.76 14.45
C GLU A 99 1.29 -3.61 14.71
N LEU A 100 0.04 -3.75 14.27
CA LEU A 100 -1.02 -2.78 14.53
C LEU A 100 -1.27 -2.60 16.03
N ALA A 101 -1.37 -3.71 16.78
CA ALA A 101 -1.53 -3.66 18.23
C ALA A 101 -0.34 -2.98 18.94
N GLN A 102 0.89 -3.23 18.49
CA GLN A 102 2.07 -2.56 19.03
C GLN A 102 2.12 -1.08 18.68
N ASN A 103 1.70 -0.71 17.46
CA ASN A 103 1.65 0.68 17.04
C ASN A 103 0.65 1.47 17.88
N ASP A 104 -0.53 0.92 18.12
CA ASP A 104 -1.55 1.53 18.98
C ASP A 104 -1.04 1.79 20.41
N VAL A 105 -0.31 0.83 20.98
CA VAL A 105 0.32 1.00 22.30
C VAL A 105 1.39 2.09 22.27
N ARG A 106 2.25 2.11 21.26
CA ARG A 106 3.31 3.12 21.09
C ARG A 106 2.74 4.53 20.91
N LEU A 107 1.66 4.68 20.14
CA LEU A 107 0.97 5.95 19.95
C LEU A 107 0.40 6.47 21.27
N LYS A 108 -0.22 5.60 22.06
CA LYS A 108 -0.73 5.96 23.40
C LYS A 108 0.40 6.37 24.35
N GLN A 109 1.48 5.59 24.40
CA GLN A 109 2.66 5.93 25.21
C GLN A 109 3.26 7.28 24.80
N GLY A 110 3.40 7.54 23.49
CA GLY A 110 3.90 8.82 23.00
C GLY A 110 2.98 9.99 23.37
N GLN A 111 1.66 9.80 23.34
CA GLN A 111 0.70 10.81 23.79
C GLN A 111 0.83 11.08 25.30
N ASP A 112 0.95 10.04 26.12
CA ASP A 112 1.13 10.17 27.57
C ASP A 112 2.42 10.93 27.88
N GLU A 113 3.53 10.63 27.19
CA GLU A 113 4.79 11.35 27.32
C GLU A 113 4.65 12.84 26.96
N ILE A 114 3.95 13.14 25.86
CA ILE A 114 3.68 14.52 25.42
C ILE A 114 2.88 15.27 26.50
N ASP A 115 1.88 14.63 27.10
CA ASP A 115 1.04 15.28 28.10
C ASP A 115 1.77 15.53 29.43
N VAL A 116 2.66 14.62 29.84
CA VAL A 116 3.58 14.86 30.96
C VAL A 116 4.50 16.05 30.67
N ILE A 117 5.04 16.14 29.45
CA ILE A 117 5.90 17.28 29.04
C ILE A 117 5.11 18.59 29.10
N LYS A 118 3.89 18.65 28.56
CA LYS A 118 3.05 19.86 28.60
C LYS A 118 2.80 20.32 30.04
N ARG A 119 2.42 19.40 30.93
CA ARG A 119 2.21 19.72 32.36
C ARG A 119 3.50 20.22 33.02
N GLY A 120 4.63 19.60 32.72
CA GLY A 120 5.95 20.03 33.21
C GLY A 120 6.36 21.43 32.74
N GLN A 121 5.98 21.82 31.52
CA GLN A 121 6.21 23.18 31.01
C GLN A 121 5.39 24.23 31.77
N TRP A 122 4.10 23.95 32.03
CA TRP A 122 3.26 24.86 32.84
C TRP A 122 3.78 25.01 34.26
N ILE A 123 4.23 23.94 34.90
CA ILE A 123 4.84 23.99 36.24
C ILE A 123 6.13 24.82 36.21
N SER A 124 7.01 24.59 35.23
CA SER A 124 8.24 25.36 35.08
C SER A 124 7.96 26.85 34.86
N LEU A 125 6.99 27.20 34.02
CA LEU A 125 6.57 28.58 33.78
C LEU A 125 6.08 29.24 35.08
N ALA A 126 5.26 28.53 35.86
CA ALA A 126 4.75 29.04 37.13
C ALA A 126 5.89 29.28 38.15
N VAL A 127 6.82 28.33 38.27
CA VAL A 127 7.98 28.44 39.17
C VAL A 127 8.90 29.60 38.77
N ILE A 128 9.24 29.72 37.48
CA ILE A 128 10.07 30.82 36.98
C ILE A 128 9.40 32.17 37.29
N THR A 129 8.11 32.29 36.97
CA THR A 129 7.34 33.52 37.21
C THR A 129 7.33 33.90 38.69
N LEU A 130 7.12 32.92 39.58
CA LEU A 130 7.14 33.14 41.03
C LEU A 130 8.51 33.59 41.52
N PHE A 131 9.60 32.95 41.08
CA PHE A 131 10.97 33.32 41.46
C PHE A 131 11.33 34.73 40.98
N THR A 132 10.93 35.09 39.76
CA THR A 132 11.14 36.45 39.23
C THR A 132 10.36 37.49 40.03
N ALA A 133 9.09 37.21 40.37
CA ALA A 133 8.28 38.13 41.18
C ALA A 133 8.86 38.34 42.59
N LEU A 134 9.31 37.27 43.25
CA LEU A 134 9.93 37.35 44.58
C LEU A 134 11.27 38.11 44.55
N SER A 135 12.11 37.85 43.55
CA SER A 135 13.37 38.59 43.38
C SER A 135 13.12 40.09 43.13
N ALA A 136 12.14 40.42 42.28
CA ALA A 136 11.75 41.81 42.03
C ALA A 136 11.21 42.49 43.30
N LEU A 137 10.40 41.79 44.10
CA LEU A 137 9.89 42.28 45.37
C LEU A 137 11.04 42.63 46.32
N LEU A 138 12.02 41.72 46.50
CA LEU A 138 13.20 41.95 47.35
C LEU A 138 14.03 43.16 46.88
N ALA A 139 14.20 43.30 45.57
CA ALA A 139 14.92 44.45 45.00
C ALA A 139 14.20 45.77 45.26
N ILE A 140 12.85 45.81 45.15
CA ILE A 140 12.04 46.99 45.46
C ILE A 140 12.10 47.34 46.96
N LEU A 141 12.18 46.32 47.83
CA LEU A 141 12.38 46.48 49.28
C LEU A 141 13.80 46.95 49.66
N GLY A 142 14.71 47.05 48.68
CA GLY A 142 16.08 47.55 48.87
C GLY A 142 17.13 46.47 49.14
N ASP A 143 16.74 45.20 49.24
CA ASP A 143 17.67 44.08 49.42
C ASP A 143 18.09 43.51 48.06
N THR A 144 18.92 44.27 47.37
CA THR A 144 19.45 43.90 46.04
C THR A 144 20.40 42.69 46.12
N THR A 145 21.07 42.48 47.25
CA THR A 145 22.01 41.36 47.44
C THR A 145 21.25 40.03 47.50
N SER A 146 20.21 39.95 48.32
CA SER A 146 19.37 38.74 48.39
C SER A 146 18.58 38.53 47.10
N ALA A 147 18.10 39.59 46.45
CA ALA A 147 17.43 39.51 45.16
C ALA A 147 18.33 38.91 44.06
N ALA A 148 19.58 39.39 43.97
CA ALA A 148 20.57 38.90 43.02
C ALA A 148 20.99 37.45 43.31
N LEU A 149 21.18 37.10 44.59
CA LEU A 149 21.52 35.74 45.01
C LEU A 149 20.40 34.75 44.66
N LEU A 150 19.14 35.11 44.95
CA LEU A 150 17.97 34.26 44.69
C LEU A 150 17.77 34.03 43.19
N MET A 151 17.88 35.08 42.36
CA MET A 151 17.74 34.94 40.91
C MET A 151 18.93 34.18 40.30
N GLY A 152 20.16 34.49 40.72
CA GLY A 152 21.37 33.83 40.23
C GLY A 152 21.42 32.34 40.55
N ALA A 153 21.18 31.96 41.82
CA ALA A 153 21.16 30.56 42.23
C ALA A 153 19.98 29.80 41.59
N GLY A 154 18.81 30.44 41.49
CA GLY A 154 17.63 29.84 40.87
C GLY A 154 17.82 29.51 39.38
N LEU A 155 18.39 30.44 38.61
CA LEU A 155 18.65 30.22 37.17
C LEU A 155 19.65 29.09 36.93
N VAL A 156 20.72 29.02 37.72
CA VAL A 156 21.70 27.92 37.63
C VAL A 156 21.01 26.58 37.89
N GLY A 157 20.21 26.49 38.97
CA GLY A 157 19.48 25.27 39.29
C GLY A 157 18.53 24.81 38.18
N ILE A 158 17.81 25.73 37.56
CA ILE A 158 16.89 25.44 36.44
C ILE A 158 17.66 24.95 35.20
N VAL A 159 18.74 25.64 34.82
CA VAL A 159 19.56 25.25 33.66
C VAL A 159 20.18 23.87 33.87
N THR A 160 20.70 23.58 35.06
CA THR A 160 21.26 22.25 35.39
C THR A 160 20.20 21.15 35.31
N ALA A 161 18.99 21.40 35.84
CA ALA A 161 17.88 20.44 35.78
C ALA A 161 17.43 20.15 34.33
N LEU A 162 17.37 21.18 33.48
CA LEU A 162 17.02 21.02 32.06
C LEU A 162 18.07 20.23 31.28
N ILE A 163 19.36 20.48 31.53
CA ILE A 163 20.46 19.74 30.89
C ILE A 163 20.41 18.26 31.30
N TYR A 164 20.23 17.98 32.60
CA TYR A 164 20.18 16.61 33.10
C TYR A 164 18.93 15.86 32.60
N GLY A 165 17.79 16.55 32.54
CA GLY A 165 16.54 15.98 32.01
C GLY A 165 16.60 15.62 30.52
N LYS A 166 17.42 16.30 29.73
CA LYS A 166 17.64 15.97 28.31
C LYS A 166 18.55 14.75 28.14
N ARG A 167 19.56 14.58 29.00
CA ARG A 167 20.56 13.50 28.90
C ARG A 167 20.03 12.11 29.27
N ASN A 168 18.98 12.03 30.08
CA ASN A 168 18.38 10.75 30.48
C ASN A 168 17.32 10.20 29.49
N LYS A 169 17.09 10.88 28.36
CA LYS A 169 16.14 10.45 27.32
C LYS A 169 16.82 9.88 26.05
N GLU A 170 18.16 9.90 25.98
CA GLU A 170 18.96 9.18 24.98
C GLU A 170 19.63 7.97 25.64
#